data_AF-A0A525PQV8-F1
#
_entry.id   AF-A0A525PQV8-F1
#
_cell.length_a   1.000
_cell.length_b   1.000
_cell.length_c   1.000
_cell.angle_alpha   90.00
_cell.angle_beta   90.00
_cell.angle_gamma   90.00
#
_symmetry.space_group_name_H-M   'P 1'
#
loop_
_entity.id
_entity.type
_entity.pdbx_description
1 polymer ?
#
loop_
_entity_poly.entity_id
_entity_poly.type
_entity_poly.pdbx_seq_one_letter_code
_entity_poly.pdbx_strand_id
1 'polypeptide(L)'
;PTPQPVYSRPMFGAYGTALRHTSVSFVSAAAQAAGIGTTLGLSKQTVAVKNTRSIGKADMVLNDALPQIDVHPETYEVRADGVLLTCQPADVLPMAQRYFMF
;
A
#
# COMPACT_ATOMS: atom_id res chain seq x y z
N PRO A 1 -0.42 -31.26 2.07
CA PRO A 1 -0.16 -29.84 2.46
C PRO A 1 -0.79 -29.41 3.80
N THR A 2 -1.74 -30.18 4.35
CA THR A 2 -2.49 -29.87 5.57
C THR A 2 -1.87 -30.34 6.90
N PRO A 3 -0.91 -31.30 6.97
CA PRO A 3 -0.26 -31.65 8.23
C PRO A 3 0.58 -30.51 8.81
N GLN A 4 0.68 -30.47 10.15
CA GLN A 4 1.41 -29.45 10.90
C GLN A 4 2.94 -29.68 10.89
N PRO A 5 3.77 -28.63 11.02
CA PRO A 5 3.42 -27.22 11.22
C PRO A 5 3.10 -26.47 9.91
N VAL A 6 1.98 -25.76 9.90
CA VAL A 6 1.56 -24.89 8.81
C VAL A 6 2.10 -23.48 9.03
N TYR A 7 2.87 -22.99 8.07
CA TYR A 7 3.38 -21.61 8.03
C TYR A 7 3.57 -21.17 6.58
N SER A 8 3.61 -19.85 6.35
CA SER A 8 3.79 -19.27 5.02
C SER A 8 5.15 -19.66 4.42
N ARG A 9 5.13 -20.16 3.18
CA ARG A 9 6.34 -20.55 2.43
C ARG A 9 6.28 -19.97 1.02
N PRO A 10 7.42 -19.60 0.39
CA PRO A 10 7.41 -19.22 -1.00
C PRO A 10 6.95 -20.38 -1.88
N MET A 11 6.12 -20.07 -2.88
CA MET A 11 5.64 -21.03 -3.88
C MET A 11 6.46 -20.90 -5.17
N PHE A 12 6.18 -21.75 -6.17
CA PHE A 12 6.96 -21.83 -7.42
C PHE A 12 7.20 -20.49 -8.12
N GLY A 13 6.23 -19.56 -8.06
CA GLY A 13 6.36 -18.23 -8.66
C GLY A 13 7.44 -17.33 -8.04
N ALA A 14 7.99 -17.70 -6.87
CA ALA A 14 9.07 -16.96 -6.21
C ALA A 14 10.48 -17.39 -6.66
N TYR A 15 10.60 -18.44 -7.47
CA TYR A 15 11.89 -19.06 -7.78
C TYR A 15 12.28 -18.96 -9.26
N GLY A 16 13.58 -19.09 -9.52
CA GLY A 16 14.14 -19.22 -10.87
C GLY A 16 13.73 -18.11 -11.83
N THR A 17 13.47 -18.49 -13.08
CA THR A 17 12.98 -17.55 -14.09
C THR A 17 11.51 -17.19 -13.89
N ALA A 18 10.71 -18.02 -13.20
CA ALA A 18 9.30 -17.74 -12.95
C ALA A 18 9.12 -16.39 -12.25
N LEU A 19 9.96 -16.07 -11.25
CA LEU A 19 9.95 -14.77 -10.54
C LEU A 19 10.04 -13.55 -11.48
N ARG A 20 10.76 -13.70 -12.60
CA ARG A 20 10.98 -12.62 -13.58
C ARG A 20 9.73 -12.35 -14.42
N HIS A 21 8.89 -13.36 -14.60
CA HIS A 21 7.67 -13.30 -15.39
C HIS A 21 6.41 -13.07 -14.55
N THR A 22 6.48 -13.32 -13.24
CA THR A 22 5.36 -13.13 -12.29
C THR A 22 5.45 -11.83 -11.49
N SER A 23 6.46 -10.99 -11.76
CA SER A 23 6.62 -9.70 -11.09
C SER A 23 7.14 -8.63 -12.03
N VAL A 24 6.87 -7.37 -11.70
CA VAL A 24 7.27 -6.19 -12.48
C VAL A 24 8.01 -5.19 -11.61
N SER A 25 8.80 -4.35 -12.25
CA SER A 25 9.45 -3.18 -11.62
C SER A 25 8.83 -1.90 -12.19
N PHE A 26 8.18 -1.11 -11.33
CA PHE A 26 7.64 0.17 -11.75
C PHE A 26 8.77 1.21 -11.87
N VAL A 27 8.81 1.93 -12.98
CA VAL A 27 9.81 2.97 -13.28
C VAL A 27 9.11 4.23 -13.80
N SER A 28 9.80 5.36 -13.82
CA SER A 28 9.27 6.57 -14.47
C SER A 28 9.07 6.34 -15.96
N ALA A 29 8.08 7.00 -16.56
CA ALA A 29 7.86 6.93 -18.00
C ALA A 29 9.10 7.33 -18.82
N ALA A 30 9.87 8.31 -18.33
CA ALA A 30 11.13 8.74 -18.95
C ALA A 30 12.20 7.63 -18.92
N ALA A 31 12.37 6.94 -17.79
CA ALA A 31 13.34 5.84 -17.68
C ALA A 31 12.92 4.64 -18.54
N GLN A 32 11.61 4.33 -18.59
CA GLN A 32 11.09 3.31 -19.49
C GLN A 32 11.41 3.64 -20.96
N ALA A 33 11.17 4.89 -21.38
CA ALA A 33 11.46 5.34 -22.74
C ALA A 33 12.95 5.33 -23.07
N ALA A 34 13.81 5.60 -22.08
CA ALA A 34 15.27 5.52 -22.20
C ALA A 34 15.82 4.08 -22.21
N GLY A 35 14.96 3.06 -22.13
CA GLY A 35 15.40 1.65 -22.20
C GLY A 35 16.11 1.15 -20.94
N ILE A 36 15.83 1.73 -19.77
CA ILE A 36 16.54 1.46 -18.51
C ILE A 36 16.64 -0.04 -18.17
N GLY A 37 15.61 -0.83 -18.51
CA GLY A 37 15.61 -2.27 -18.29
C GLY A 37 16.75 -2.96 -19.03
N THR A 38 16.98 -2.61 -20.29
CA THR A 38 18.09 -3.12 -21.09
C THR A 38 19.43 -2.56 -20.61
N THR A 39 19.51 -1.25 -20.37
CA THR A 39 20.74 -0.57 -19.92
C THR A 39 21.31 -1.19 -18.63
N LEU A 40 20.45 -1.59 -17.71
CA LEU A 40 20.85 -2.20 -16.44
C LEU A 40 20.80 -3.74 -16.44
N GLY A 41 20.44 -4.37 -17.55
CA GLY A 41 20.30 -5.84 -17.63
C GLY A 41 19.20 -6.40 -16.71
N LEU A 42 18.15 -5.63 -16.44
CA LEU A 42 17.05 -6.06 -15.58
C LEU A 42 16.29 -7.19 -16.25
N SER A 43 16.12 -8.30 -15.52
CA SER A 43 15.41 -9.46 -16.06
C SER A 43 13.89 -9.40 -15.83
N LYS A 44 13.41 -8.53 -14.93
CA LYS A 44 11.97 -8.30 -14.71
C LYS A 44 11.44 -7.31 -15.75
N GLN A 45 10.18 -7.44 -16.12
CA GLN A 45 9.52 -6.42 -16.94
C GLN A 45 9.47 -5.10 -16.19
N THR A 46 9.91 -4.02 -16.83
CA THR A 46 9.71 -2.66 -16.33
C THR A 46 8.39 -2.08 -16.84
N VAL A 47 7.66 -1.38 -15.96
CA VAL A 47 6.35 -0.79 -16.27
C VAL A 47 6.37 0.70 -15.93
N ALA A 48 5.99 1.53 -16.90
CA ALA A 48 5.94 2.97 -16.70
C ALA A 48 4.80 3.39 -15.77
N VAL A 49 5.12 4.14 -14.73
CA VAL A 49 4.13 4.86 -13.91
C VAL A 49 3.57 6.03 -14.74
N LYS A 50 2.24 6.17 -14.75
CA LYS A 50 1.49 7.19 -15.50
C LYS A 50 0.32 7.75 -14.70
N ASN A 51 -0.28 8.85 -15.18
CA ASN A 51 -1.52 9.45 -14.66
C ASN A 51 -1.47 9.87 -13.18
N THR A 52 -0.31 10.32 -12.69
CA THR A 52 -0.14 10.69 -11.28
C THR A 52 -0.46 12.15 -10.97
N ARG A 53 -0.69 12.99 -11.99
CA ARG A 53 -0.90 14.45 -11.86
C ARG A 53 -2.33 14.89 -12.17
N SER A 54 -3.15 13.99 -12.72
CA SER A 54 -4.55 14.23 -13.07
C SER A 54 -5.52 13.58 -12.08
N ILE A 55 -5.01 13.01 -10.98
CA ILE A 55 -5.81 12.39 -9.92
C ILE A 55 -5.75 13.26 -8.67
N GLY A 56 -6.83 13.25 -7.89
CA GLY A 56 -6.97 13.95 -6.62
C GLY A 56 -7.78 13.14 -5.61
N LYS A 57 -8.30 13.81 -4.58
CA LYS A 57 -9.07 13.15 -3.51
C LYS A 57 -10.32 12.44 -4.02
N ALA A 58 -10.98 13.01 -5.04
CA ALA A 58 -12.18 12.45 -5.68
C ALA A 58 -11.96 11.08 -6.34
N ASP A 59 -10.73 10.75 -6.72
CA ASP A 59 -10.40 9.47 -7.36
C ASP A 59 -10.16 8.34 -6.35
N MET A 60 -10.20 8.64 -5.03
CA MET A 60 -10.03 7.65 -3.98
C MET A 60 -11.29 6.83 -3.77
N VAL A 61 -11.30 5.61 -4.29
CA VAL A 61 -12.42 4.66 -4.17
C VAL A 61 -12.79 4.42 -2.70
N LEU A 62 -14.07 4.64 -2.37
CA LEU A 62 -14.66 4.55 -1.03
C LEU A 62 -14.13 5.56 0.01
N ASN A 63 -13.27 6.51 -0.38
CA ASN A 63 -12.52 7.37 0.55
C ASN A 63 -12.25 8.79 -0.01
N ASP A 64 -13.25 9.42 -0.62
CA ASP A 64 -13.13 10.71 -1.32
C ASP A 64 -13.63 11.93 -0.52
N ALA A 65 -14.05 11.75 0.74
CA ALA A 65 -14.56 12.83 1.58
C ALA A 65 -13.56 14.00 1.78
N LEU A 66 -14.07 15.23 1.70
CA LEU A 66 -13.34 16.50 1.87
C LEU A 66 -14.03 17.41 2.91
N PRO A 67 -14.09 17.02 4.20
CA PRO A 67 -14.65 17.88 5.24
C PRO A 67 -13.75 19.09 5.51
N GLN A 68 -14.32 20.15 6.08
CA GLN A 68 -13.52 21.22 6.66
C GLN A 68 -12.91 20.73 7.98
N ILE A 69 -11.58 20.64 8.03
CA ILE A 69 -10.85 20.21 9.22
C ILE A 69 -10.30 21.42 9.97
N ASP A 70 -10.70 21.58 11.22
CA ASP A 70 -10.20 22.60 12.14
C ASP A 70 -9.45 21.93 13.30
N VAL A 71 -8.26 22.46 13.64
CA VAL A 71 -7.44 21.97 14.77
C VAL A 71 -7.19 23.12 15.73
N HIS A 72 -7.57 22.94 16.99
CA HIS A 72 -7.32 23.95 18.01
C HIS A 72 -5.82 23.99 18.37
N PRO A 73 -5.13 25.15 18.33
CA PRO A 73 -3.67 25.21 18.45
C PRO A 73 -3.12 24.83 19.82
N GLU A 74 -3.91 25.01 20.88
CA GLU A 74 -3.48 24.74 22.26
C GLU A 74 -3.98 23.39 22.81
N THR A 75 -5.26 23.06 22.61
CA THR A 75 -5.88 21.83 23.14
C THR A 75 -5.76 20.63 22.21
N TYR A 76 -5.40 20.85 20.94
CA TYR A 76 -5.32 19.84 19.88
C TYR A 76 -6.65 19.14 19.57
N GLU A 77 -7.79 19.73 19.98
CA GLU A 77 -9.10 19.28 19.52
C GLU A 77 -9.19 19.36 18.00
N VAL A 78 -9.65 18.27 17.37
CA VAL A 78 -9.87 18.18 15.93
C VAL A 78 -11.36 18.17 15.66
N ARG A 79 -11.81 19.01 14.74
CA ARG A 79 -13.21 19.06 14.29
C ARG A 79 -13.30 18.83 12.79
N ALA A 80 -14.31 18.08 12.36
CA ALA A 80 -14.72 17.98 10.97
C ALA A 80 -16.12 18.58 10.82
N ASP A 81 -16.27 19.59 9.96
CA ASP A 81 -17.54 20.30 9.76
C ASP A 81 -18.15 20.80 11.09
N GLY A 82 -17.28 21.29 12.00
CA GLY A 82 -17.64 21.75 13.34
C GLY A 82 -17.83 20.66 14.41
N VAL A 83 -17.91 19.39 14.01
CA VAL A 83 -18.14 18.24 14.91
C VAL A 83 -16.81 17.75 15.48
N LEU A 84 -16.71 17.68 16.81
CA LEU A 84 -15.53 17.16 17.52
C LEU A 84 -15.28 15.69 17.17
N LEU A 85 -14.09 15.41 16.63
CA LEU A 85 -13.62 14.07 16.35
C LEU A 85 -12.83 13.55 17.56
N THR A 86 -13.43 12.62 18.30
CA THR A 86 -12.78 11.96 19.43
C THR A 86 -13.27 10.52 19.55
N CYS A 87 -12.43 9.65 20.08
CA CYS A 87 -12.79 8.29 20.45
C CYS A 87 -12.01 7.88 21.69
N GLN A 88 -12.59 6.97 22.46
CA GLN A 88 -11.87 6.34 23.56
C GLN A 88 -10.87 5.32 23.00
N PRO A 89 -9.69 5.18 23.63
CA PRO A 89 -8.78 4.09 23.29
C PRO A 89 -9.48 2.74 23.51
N ALA A 90 -9.18 1.78 22.65
CA ALA A 90 -9.67 0.41 22.82
C ALA A 90 -8.66 -0.40 23.65
N ASP A 91 -9.13 -1.08 24.70
CA ASP A 91 -8.28 -1.91 25.57
C ASP A 91 -7.86 -3.24 24.89
N VAL A 92 -8.70 -3.75 23.98
CA VAL A 92 -8.51 -5.02 23.28
C VAL A 92 -8.94 -4.88 21.82
N LEU A 93 -8.17 -5.47 20.91
CA LEU A 93 -8.47 -5.48 19.49
C LEU A 93 -8.70 -6.91 18.95
N PRO A 94 -9.59 -7.08 17.95
CA PRO A 94 -9.65 -8.32 17.18
C PRO A 94 -8.36 -8.51 16.38
N MET A 95 -8.18 -9.71 15.83
CA MET A 95 -7.01 -10.03 14.98
C MET A 95 -5.64 -9.86 15.69
N ALA A 96 -5.60 -9.95 17.02
CA ALA A 96 -4.38 -9.84 17.82
C ALA A 96 -4.05 -11.18 18.53
N GLN A 97 -4.09 -11.22 19.87
CA GLN A 97 -3.64 -12.34 20.72
C GLN A 97 -4.21 -13.72 20.35
N ARG A 98 -5.34 -13.80 19.64
CA ARG A 98 -5.93 -15.06 19.16
C ARG A 98 -5.12 -15.71 18.04
N TYR A 99 -4.45 -14.93 17.20
CA TYR A 99 -3.87 -15.39 15.94
C TYR A 99 -2.34 -15.44 15.95
N PHE A 100 -1.69 -14.70 16.85
CA PHE A 100 -0.24 -14.63 16.94
C PHE A 100 0.26 -15.42 18.14
N MET A 101 1.32 -16.21 17.93
CA MET A 101 1.96 -16.98 19.00
C MET A 101 2.69 -16.08 20.01
N PHE A 102 3.14 -14.91 19.54
CA PHE A 102 3.80 -13.85 20.30
C PHE A 102 3.41 -12.48 19.74
#